data_AF-A0A9D1DPC5-F1
#
_entry.id   AF-A0A9D1DPC5-F1
#
_cell.length_a   1.000
_cell.length_b   1.000
_cell.length_c   1.000
_cell.angle_alpha   90.00
_cell.angle_beta   90.00
_cell.angle_gamma   90.00
#
_symmetry.space_group_name_H-M   'P 1'
#
loop_
_entity.id
_entity.type
_entity.pdbx_description
1 polymer ?
#
loop_
_entity_poly.entity_id
_entity_poly.type
_entity_poly.pdbx_seq_one_letter_code
_entity_poly.pdbx_strand_id
1 'polypeptide(L)'
;MGKNVIKLVICNNECLLSTDDPESYVRAMGDEVEKAVTEFMDQNQRISVTLAAILAALRFCDEKRHALDDADNLRGQIRDYLEESSRARLEAEEARREIDRMKREIQTLRARLSEESAPDPAAAAGHPAKQPSRGAQAHAPSPMQVGNYARPQKEPEEPEGSNFISFFEKKDEE
;
A
#
# COMPACT_ATOMS: atom_id res chain seq x y z
N MET A 1 32.14 -23.35 -4.70
CA MET A 1 30.84 -23.93 -4.32
C MET A 1 30.66 -25.19 -5.15
N GLY A 2 30.36 -26.31 -4.51
CA GLY A 2 30.31 -27.61 -5.16
C GLY A 2 29.01 -27.75 -5.94
N LYS A 3 29.10 -27.80 -7.27
CA LYS A 3 27.96 -28.06 -8.13
C LYS A 3 27.46 -29.46 -7.84
N ASN A 4 26.22 -29.59 -7.36
CA ASN A 4 25.58 -30.88 -7.19
C ASN A 4 25.07 -31.34 -8.55
N VAL A 5 25.29 -32.61 -8.88
CA VAL A 5 24.70 -33.22 -10.08
C VAL A 5 23.50 -34.04 -9.62
N ILE A 6 22.31 -33.58 -10.00
CA ILE A 6 21.04 -34.18 -9.60
C ILE A 6 20.44 -34.89 -10.81
N LYS A 7 20.00 -36.12 -10.61
CA LYS A 7 19.28 -36.91 -11.62
C LYS A 7 17.78 -36.69 -11.45
N LEU A 8 17.14 -36.21 -12.51
CA LEU A 8 15.68 -36.05 -12.62
C LEU A 8 15.14 -37.03 -13.66
N VAL A 9 13.86 -37.39 -13.51
CA VAL A 9 13.12 -38.20 -14.49
C VAL A 9 11.84 -37.46 -14.80
N ILE A 10 11.70 -36.98 -16.04
CA ILE A 10 10.57 -36.18 -16.52
C ILE A 10 10.02 -36.87 -17.78
N CYS A 11 8.75 -37.26 -17.78
CA CYS A 11 8.04 -37.91 -18.87
C CYS A 11 8.77 -39.17 -19.36
N ASN A 12 9.28 -39.98 -18.41
CA ASN A 12 10.15 -41.13 -18.64
C ASN A 12 11.50 -40.83 -19.30
N ASN A 13 11.94 -39.57 -19.34
CA ASN A 13 13.26 -39.17 -19.82
C ASN A 13 14.15 -38.78 -18.63
N GLU A 14 15.34 -39.38 -18.56
CA GLU A 14 16.32 -39.04 -17.54
C GLU A 14 17.08 -37.76 -17.91
N CYS A 15 17.20 -36.83 -16.96
CA CYS A 15 17.91 -35.57 -17.13
C CYS A 15 18.92 -35.38 -15.98
N LEU A 16 20.16 -35.04 -16.31
CA LEU A 16 21.19 -34.70 -15.32
C LEU A 16 21.34 -33.19 -15.26
N LEU A 17 21.01 -32.59 -14.12
CA LEU A 17 21.13 -31.16 -13.89
C LEU A 17 22.29 -30.89 -12.93
N SER A 18 23.21 -30.01 -13.34
CA SER A 18 24.28 -29.51 -12.46
C SER A 18 23.88 -28.14 -11.92
N THR A 19 23.64 -28.05 -10.62
CA THR A 19 23.16 -26.83 -9.95
C THR A 19 23.75 -26.70 -8.55
N ASP A 20 23.78 -25.47 -8.04
CA ASP A 20 24.15 -25.15 -6.66
C ASP A 20 22.93 -25.13 -5.72
N ASP A 21 21.72 -25.26 -6.28
CA ASP A 21 20.45 -25.29 -5.53
C ASP A 21 20.28 -26.59 -4.72
N PRO A 22 19.47 -26.57 -3.65
CA PRO A 22 19.16 -27.77 -2.88
C PRO A 22 18.37 -28.77 -3.72
N GLU A 23 18.64 -30.06 -3.50
CA GLU A 23 18.02 -31.14 -4.26
C GLU A 23 16.49 -31.14 -4.18
N SER A 24 15.92 -30.79 -3.03
CA SER A 24 14.47 -30.70 -2.84
C SER A 24 13.81 -29.68 -3.78
N TYR A 25 14.48 -28.54 -4.01
CA TYR A 25 13.99 -27.49 -4.90
C TYR A 25 14.03 -27.94 -6.36
N VAL A 26 15.15 -28.55 -6.76
CA VAL A 26 15.35 -29.04 -8.13
C VAL A 26 14.39 -30.17 -8.48
N ARG A 27 14.12 -31.07 -7.52
CA ARG A 27 13.10 -32.11 -7.70
C ARG A 27 11.69 -31.52 -7.81
N ALA A 28 11.34 -30.57 -6.94
CA ALA A 28 10.04 -29.89 -7.02
C ALA A 28 9.84 -29.16 -8.36
N MET A 29 10.89 -28.54 -8.90
CA MET A 29 10.87 -27.93 -10.24
C MET A 29 10.65 -28.99 -11.34
N GLY A 30 11.29 -30.15 -11.22
CA GLY A 30 11.06 -31.29 -12.11
C GLY A 30 9.62 -31.78 -12.07
N ASP A 31 9.05 -31.90 -10.87
CA ASP A 31 7.64 -32.30 -10.67
C ASP A 31 6.66 -31.27 -11.25
N GLU A 32 6.99 -29.98 -11.16
CA GLU A 32 6.20 -28.89 -11.74
C GLU A 32 6.19 -28.94 -13.28
N VAL A 33 7.36 -29.20 -13.89
CA VAL A 33 7.47 -29.41 -15.34
C VAL A 33 6.69 -30.66 -15.76
N GLU A 34 6.83 -31.77 -15.04
CA GLU A 34 6.09 -33.02 -15.31
C GLU A 34 4.59 -32.77 -15.31
N LYS A 35 4.09 -32.07 -14.30
CA LYS A 35 2.68 -31.72 -14.17
C LYS A 35 2.20 -30.86 -15.32
N ALA A 36 2.95 -29.83 -15.71
CA ALA A 36 2.58 -28.96 -16.81
C ALA A 36 2.54 -29.72 -18.16
N VAL A 37 3.53 -30.57 -18.42
CA VAL A 37 3.55 -31.40 -19.64
C VAL A 37 2.39 -32.38 -19.66
N THR A 38 2.12 -33.05 -18.54
CA THR A 38 0.99 -33.98 -18.39
C THR A 38 -0.34 -33.27 -18.60
N GLU A 39 -0.51 -32.06 -18.06
CA GLU A 39 -1.72 -31.24 -18.25
C GLU A 39 -1.98 -30.95 -19.74
N PHE A 40 -0.96 -30.57 -20.52
CA PHE A 40 -1.11 -30.35 -21.96
C PHE A 40 -1.44 -31.63 -22.73
N MET A 41 -0.91 -32.77 -22.29
CA MET A 41 -1.23 -34.07 -22.88
C MET A 41 -2.66 -34.52 -22.57
N ASP A 42 -3.13 -34.28 -21.35
CA ASP A 42 -4.49 -34.61 -20.90
C ASP A 42 -5.55 -33.75 -21.60
N GLN A 43 -5.25 -32.46 -21.82
CA GLN A 43 -6.14 -31.54 -22.55
C GLN A 43 -6.29 -31.90 -24.03
N ASN A 44 -5.28 -32.52 -24.65
CA ASN A 44 -5.34 -32.91 -26.05
C ASN A 44 -4.54 -34.19 -26.33
N GLN A 45 -5.27 -35.31 -26.38
CA GLN A 45 -4.75 -36.66 -26.56
C GLN A 45 -3.93 -36.90 -27.84
N ARG A 46 -3.93 -35.94 -28.78
CA ARG A 46 -3.17 -36.02 -30.05
C ARG A 46 -1.83 -35.30 -30.00
N ILE A 47 -1.49 -34.62 -28.90
CA ILE A 47 -0.23 -33.89 -28.74
C ILE A 47 0.88 -34.86 -28.33
N SER A 48 2.05 -34.74 -28.96
CA SER A 48 3.24 -35.50 -28.56
C SER A 48 3.91 -34.89 -27.34
N VAL A 49 4.64 -35.69 -26.56
CA VAL A 49 5.40 -35.23 -25.38
C VAL A 49 6.31 -34.05 -25.73
N THR A 50 6.96 -34.09 -26.90
CA THR A 50 7.84 -33.00 -27.35
C THR A 50 7.08 -31.69 -27.56
N LEU A 51 5.90 -31.74 -28.19
CA LEU A 51 5.10 -30.54 -28.39
C LEU A 51 4.52 -30.03 -27.05
N ALA A 52 4.07 -30.92 -26.17
CA ALA A 52 3.62 -30.57 -24.83
C ALA A 52 4.74 -29.91 -23.98
N ALA A 53 5.98 -30.41 -24.09
CA ALA A 53 7.15 -29.79 -23.46
C ALA A 53 7.44 -28.39 -24.00
N ILE A 54 7.32 -28.19 -25.33
CA ILE A 54 7.46 -26.85 -25.94
C ILE A 54 6.36 -25.91 -25.43
N LEU A 55 5.11 -26.36 -25.34
CA LEU A 55 4.00 -25.56 -24.81
C LEU A 55 4.21 -25.21 -23.33
N ALA A 56 4.66 -26.15 -22.51
CA ALA A 56 5.01 -25.92 -21.10
C ALA A 56 6.15 -24.89 -20.96
N ALA A 57 7.20 -25.00 -21.79
CA ALA A 57 8.29 -24.04 -21.80
C ALA A 57 7.80 -22.62 -22.19
N LEU A 58 6.92 -22.52 -23.19
CA LEU A 58 6.33 -21.24 -23.60
C LEU A 58 5.49 -20.62 -22.49
N ARG A 59 4.65 -21.42 -21.82
CA ARG A 59 3.85 -21.00 -20.66
C ARG A 59 4.73 -20.44 -19.54
N PHE A 60 5.74 -21.19 -19.10
CA PHE A 60 6.63 -20.72 -18.03
C PHE A 60 7.45 -19.48 -18.43
N CYS A 61 7.80 -19.33 -19.71
CA CYS A 61 8.46 -18.12 -20.19
C CYS A 61 7.52 -16.89 -20.14
N ASP A 62 6.25 -17.07 -20.47
CA ASP A 62 5.23 -16.02 -20.41
C ASP A 62 4.92 -15.63 -18.96
N GLU A 63 4.65 -16.61 -18.10
CA GLU A 63 4.41 -16.41 -16.66
C GLU A 63 5.60 -15.69 -16.00
N LYS A 64 6.84 -16.06 -16.35
CA LYS A 64 8.04 -15.37 -15.87
C LYS A 64 8.08 -13.91 -16.32
N ARG A 65 7.74 -13.60 -17.58
CA ARG A 65 7.73 -12.23 -18.09
C ARG A 65 6.67 -11.40 -17.37
N HIS A 66 5.45 -11.92 -17.24
CA HIS A 66 4.38 -11.29 -16.50
C HIS A 66 4.78 -11.01 -15.05
N ALA A 67 5.40 -11.98 -14.37
CA ALA A 67 5.88 -11.81 -13.00
C ALA A 67 6.97 -10.72 -12.85
N LEU A 68 7.83 -10.56 -13.86
CA LEU A 68 8.83 -9.49 -13.89
C LEU A 68 8.17 -8.13 -14.10
N ASP A 69 7.23 -8.03 -15.04
CA ASP A 69 6.49 -6.79 -15.32
C ASP A 69 5.67 -6.36 -14.09
N ASP A 70 5.02 -7.31 -13.41
CA ASP A 70 4.31 -7.07 -12.15
C ASP A 70 5.26 -6.57 -11.05
N ALA A 71 6.44 -7.18 -10.93
CA ALA A 71 7.43 -6.75 -9.96
C ALA A 71 7.93 -5.33 -10.24
N ASP A 72 8.17 -4.98 -11.50
CA ASP A 72 8.58 -3.62 -11.89
C ASP A 72 7.46 -2.60 -11.68
N ASN A 73 6.21 -2.96 -11.96
CA ASN A 73 5.04 -2.15 -11.64
C ASN A 73 4.93 -1.87 -10.13
N LEU A 74 5.06 -2.91 -9.29
CA LEU A 74 5.04 -2.74 -7.83
C LEU A 74 6.21 -1.87 -7.34
N ARG A 75 7.40 -2.02 -7.93
CA ARG A 75 8.55 -1.14 -7.62
C ARG A 75 8.29 0.31 -8.00
N GLY A 76 7.62 0.55 -9.14
CA GLY A 76 7.16 1.88 -9.55
C GLY A 76 6.21 2.49 -8.53
N GLN A 77 5.16 1.76 -8.14
CA GLN A 77 4.19 2.22 -7.14
C GLN A 77 4.83 2.56 -5.79
N ILE A 78 5.78 1.74 -5.32
CA ILE A 78 6.52 2.01 -4.07
C ILE A 78 7.31 3.32 -4.20
N ARG A 79 7.96 3.54 -5.34
CA ARG A 79 8.73 4.76 -5.59
C ARG A 79 7.81 5.98 -5.59
N ASP A 80 6.73 5.93 -6.35
CA ASP A 80 5.77 7.04 -6.46
C ASP A 80 5.16 7.37 -5.09
N TYR A 81 4.78 6.35 -4.31
CA TYR A 81 4.28 6.52 -2.95
C TYR A 81 5.31 7.16 -2.01
N LEU A 82 6.59 6.79 -2.11
CA LEU A 82 7.66 7.40 -1.32
C LEU A 82 7.90 8.86 -1.71
N GLU A 83 7.89 9.17 -3.00
CA GLU A 83 8.03 10.53 -3.52
C GLU A 83 6.86 11.40 -3.07
N GLU A 84 5.63 10.91 -3.21
CA GLU A 84 4.41 11.61 -2.76
C GLU A 84 4.37 11.78 -1.24
N SER A 85 4.73 10.76 -0.47
CA SER A 85 4.82 10.89 0.99
C SER A 85 5.87 11.92 1.42
N SER A 86 6.99 12.01 0.71
CA SER A 86 8.04 12.99 1.00
C SER A 86 7.57 14.41 0.67
N ARG A 87 6.90 14.58 -0.47
CA ARG A 87 6.28 15.84 -0.88
C ARG A 87 5.23 16.31 0.12
N ALA A 88 4.31 15.42 0.52
CA ALA A 88 3.28 15.75 1.50
C ALA A 88 3.87 16.19 2.85
N ARG A 89 5.01 15.60 3.27
CA ARG A 89 5.71 16.04 4.50
C ARG A 89 6.29 17.44 4.34
N LEU A 90 6.91 17.76 3.21
CA LEU A 90 7.45 19.09 2.94
C LEU A 90 6.34 20.14 2.93
N GLU A 91 5.24 19.88 2.21
CA GLU A 91 4.08 20.77 2.16
C GLU A 91 3.46 20.98 3.55
N ALA A 92 3.38 19.92 4.37
CA ALA A 92 2.92 20.04 5.75
C ALA A 92 3.87 20.86 6.64
N GLU A 93 5.19 20.75 6.45
CA GLU A 93 6.16 21.58 7.15
C GLU A 93 6.06 23.06 6.76
N GLU A 94 5.88 23.34 5.47
CA GLU A 94 5.69 24.69 4.95
C GLU A 94 4.42 25.32 5.54
N ALA A 95 3.29 24.61 5.48
CA ALA A 95 2.04 25.06 6.08
C ALA A 95 2.18 25.34 7.59
N ARG A 96 2.93 24.51 8.33
CA ARG A 96 3.21 24.74 9.76
C ARG A 96 4.03 26.03 9.98
N ARG A 97 5.05 26.26 9.16
CA ARG A 97 5.87 27.49 9.23
C ARG A 97 5.04 28.74 8.94
N GLU A 98 4.14 28.67 7.97
CA GLU A 98 3.20 29.76 7.66
C GLU A 98 2.23 30.02 8.80
N ILE A 99 1.64 28.96 9.40
CA ILE A 99 0.77 29.10 10.57
C ILE A 99 1.51 29.79 11.72
N ASP A 100 2.75 29.41 12.00
CA ASP A 100 3.54 30.02 13.08
C ASP A 100 3.89 31.47 12.78
N ARG A 101 4.20 31.79 11.52
CA ARG A 101 4.41 33.17 11.07
C ARG A 101 3.14 34.02 11.28
N MET A 102 2.00 33.55 10.78
CA MET A 102 0.71 34.24 10.90
C MET A 102 0.31 34.43 12.37
N LYS A 103 0.53 33.42 13.23
CA LYS A 103 0.30 33.53 14.68
C LYS A 103 1.13 34.63 15.32
N ARG A 104 2.40 34.78 14.95
CA ARG A 104 3.27 35.87 15.45
C ARG A 104 2.75 37.23 15.00
N GLU A 105 2.36 37.37 13.73
CA GLU A 105 1.78 38.61 13.19
C GLU A 105 0.48 38.99 13.91
N ILE A 106 -0.40 38.02 14.19
CA ILE A 106 -1.62 38.24 14.99
C ILE A 106 -1.28 38.70 16.40
N GLN A 107 -0.29 38.09 17.06
CA GLN A 107 0.13 38.46 18.41
C GLN A 107 0.67 39.88 18.47
N THR A 108 1.54 40.29 17.54
CA THR A 108 2.05 41.66 17.48
C THR A 108 0.95 42.69 17.19
N LEU A 109 0.02 42.38 16.28
CA LEU A 109 -1.11 43.26 16.01
C LEU A 109 -2.04 43.40 17.22
N ARG A 110 -2.32 42.30 17.93
CA ARG A 110 -3.11 42.34 19.18
C ARG A 110 -2.41 43.16 20.27
N ALA A 111 -1.10 43.03 20.41
CA ALA A 111 -0.32 43.82 21.37
C ALA A 111 -0.41 45.33 21.05
N ARG A 112 -0.21 45.71 19.78
CA ARG A 112 -0.36 47.11 19.34
C ARG A 112 -1.77 47.65 19.58
N LEU A 113 -2.80 46.86 19.28
CA LEU A 113 -4.19 47.26 19.54
C LEU A 113 -4.47 47.40 21.04
N SER A 114 -3.87 46.57 21.89
CA SER A 114 -3.97 46.71 23.34
C SER A 114 -3.24 47.94 23.89
N GLU A 115 -2.13 48.34 23.27
CA GLU A 115 -1.43 49.60 23.59
C GLU A 115 -2.25 50.83 23.15
N GLU A 116 -2.86 50.77 21.96
CA GLU A 116 -3.72 51.84 21.42
C GLU A 116 -5.07 51.97 22.18
N SER A 117 -5.56 50.89 22.79
CA SER A 117 -6.81 50.85 23.57
C SER A 117 -6.62 51.01 25.08
N ALA A 118 -5.41 51.31 25.56
CA ALA A 118 -5.20 51.68 26.96
C ALA A 118 -5.96 52.98 27.26
N PRO A 119 -6.96 52.98 28.16
CA PRO A 119 -7.71 54.18 28.49
C PRO A 119 -6.89 55.09 29.40
N ASP A 120 -7.06 56.41 29.24
CA ASP A 120 -6.49 57.44 30.10
C ASP A 120 -6.62 57.09 31.61
N PRO A 121 -5.59 57.31 32.44
CA PRO A 121 -5.64 57.01 33.87
C PRO A 121 -6.40 58.12 34.61
N ALA A 122 -7.74 58.12 34.53
CA ALA A 122 -8.57 59.04 35.28
C ALA A 122 -9.95 58.45 35.66
N ALA A 123 -9.98 57.33 36.36
CA ALA A 123 -11.10 56.95 37.25
C ALA A 123 -10.75 55.73 38.12
N ALA A 124 -10.07 55.96 39.24
CA ALA A 124 -9.96 54.98 40.31
C ALA A 124 -11.11 55.16 41.31
N ALA A 125 -11.90 54.11 41.55
CA ALA A 125 -12.33 53.63 42.89
C ALA A 125 -13.59 52.73 42.81
N GLY A 126 -13.51 51.50 43.34
CA GLY A 126 -14.71 50.82 43.85
C GLY A 126 -14.74 49.29 43.85
N HIS A 127 -14.35 48.71 45.00
CA HIS A 127 -14.80 47.45 45.61
C HIS A 127 -14.11 46.10 45.27
N PRO A 128 -13.67 45.33 46.30
CA PRO A 128 -13.04 44.01 46.15
C PRO A 128 -14.01 42.85 46.46
N ALA A 129 -13.87 41.70 45.79
CA ALA A 129 -14.31 40.41 46.34
C ALA A 129 -13.76 39.16 45.59
N LYS A 130 -13.05 38.33 46.37
CA LYS A 130 -12.91 36.85 46.34
C LYS A 130 -12.17 36.12 45.18
N GLN A 131 -11.00 35.57 45.57
CA GLN A 131 -10.39 34.30 45.12
C GLN A 131 -11.25 33.07 45.55
N PRO A 132 -11.06 31.80 45.07
CA PRO A 132 -9.74 31.18 44.81
C PRO A 132 -9.60 30.08 43.70
N SER A 133 -8.32 29.82 43.38
CA SER A 133 -7.64 28.53 43.05
C SER A 133 -8.06 27.68 41.84
N ARG A 134 -7.10 27.36 40.96
CA ARG A 134 -6.57 25.97 40.76
C ARG A 134 -5.37 25.95 39.80
N GLY A 135 -4.48 24.99 40.05
CA GLY A 135 -3.06 25.01 39.67
C GLY A 135 -2.75 24.85 38.19
N ALA A 136 -1.65 25.49 37.78
CA ALA A 136 -1.01 25.27 36.50
C ALA A 136 -0.18 23.99 36.57
N GLN A 137 -0.75 22.88 36.11
CA GLN A 137 0.02 21.69 35.74
C GLN A 137 0.78 21.96 34.44
N ALA A 138 2.07 21.65 34.46
CA ALA A 138 2.95 21.62 33.31
C ALA A 138 2.38 20.67 32.24
N HIS A 139 2.12 21.19 31.04
CA HIS A 139 1.70 20.36 29.91
C HIS A 139 2.95 19.86 29.18
N ALA A 140 3.26 18.56 29.34
CA ALA A 140 4.21 17.82 28.54
C ALA A 140 3.75 17.71 27.07
N PRO A 141 4.67 17.54 26.10
CA PRO A 141 4.32 17.47 24.68
C PRO A 141 3.59 16.15 24.36
N SER A 142 2.42 16.25 23.73
CA SER A 142 1.64 15.10 23.27
C SER A 142 2.37 14.32 22.16
N PRO A 143 2.34 12.97 22.16
CA PRO A 143 2.94 12.18 21.10
C PRO A 143 2.13 12.28 19.79
N MET A 144 2.83 12.24 18.67
CA MET A 144 2.25 12.26 17.32
C MET A 144 1.22 11.13 17.14
N GLN A 145 0.02 11.51 16.73
CA GLN A 145 -1.03 10.57 16.37
C GLN A 145 -0.79 10.09 14.94
N VAL A 146 -0.31 8.87 14.80
CA VAL A 146 -0.29 8.13 13.53
C VAL A 146 -1.75 7.88 13.13
N GLY A 147 -2.15 8.37 11.96
CA GLY A 147 -3.49 8.18 11.43
C GLY A 147 -3.79 6.69 11.25
N ASN A 148 -4.89 6.23 11.86
CA ASN A 148 -5.47 4.93 11.57
C ASN A 148 -6.03 4.96 10.14
N TYR A 149 -5.32 4.34 9.20
CA TYR A 149 -5.96 3.89 7.96
C TYR A 149 -6.87 2.71 8.34
N ALA A 150 -8.18 2.97 8.33
CA ALA A 150 -9.18 1.94 8.48
C ALA A 150 -9.03 0.92 7.35
N ARG A 151 -8.64 -0.30 7.70
CA ARG A 151 -8.80 -1.50 6.88
C ARG A 151 -10.30 -1.60 6.53
N PRO A 152 -10.71 -1.71 5.26
CA PRO A 152 -12.09 -2.03 4.96
C PRO A 152 -12.38 -3.42 5.57
N GLN A 153 -13.26 -3.47 6.57
CA GLN A 153 -13.82 -4.73 7.02
C GLN A 153 -14.74 -5.20 5.90
N LYS A 154 -14.36 -6.31 5.25
CA LYS A 154 -15.21 -6.99 4.27
C LYS A 154 -16.37 -7.59 5.06
N GLU A 155 -17.54 -6.96 5.01
CA GLU A 155 -18.77 -7.53 5.53
C GLU A 155 -19.09 -8.83 4.76
N PRO A 156 -19.62 -9.87 5.41
CA PRO A 156 -20.01 -11.10 4.72
C PRO A 156 -21.25 -10.82 3.87
N GLU A 157 -21.12 -10.91 2.55
CA GLU A 157 -22.25 -10.81 1.62
C GLU A 157 -23.14 -12.06 1.73
N GLU A 158 -24.39 -11.88 2.15
CA GLU A 158 -25.48 -12.81 1.85
C GLU A 158 -26.05 -12.51 0.45
N PRO A 159 -26.54 -13.53 -0.28
CA PRO A 159 -26.79 -13.43 -1.70
C PRO A 159 -28.20 -12.89 -1.97
N GLU A 160 -28.35 -11.59 -2.26
CA GLU A 160 -29.54 -11.08 -2.94
C GLU A 160 -29.19 -10.73 -4.39
N GLY A 161 -29.39 -11.72 -5.24
CA GLY A 161 -29.42 -11.54 -6.69
C GLY A 161 -30.60 -10.66 -7.10
N SER A 162 -30.38 -9.96 -8.22
CA SER A 162 -31.33 -9.14 -8.97
C SER A 162 -31.70 -7.79 -8.37
N ASN A 163 -31.00 -6.72 -8.78
CA ASN A 163 -31.64 -5.41 -9.02
C ASN A 163 -30.80 -4.30 -9.68
N PHE A 164 -29.58 -4.55 -10.16
CA PHE A 164 -28.82 -3.47 -10.83
C PHE A 164 -28.98 -3.44 -12.36
N ILE A 165 -29.19 -4.59 -13.03
CA ILE A 165 -29.28 -4.66 -14.49
C ILE A 165 -30.70 -4.34 -15.03
N SER A 166 -31.73 -4.37 -14.18
CA SER A 166 -33.12 -4.07 -14.58
C SER A 166 -33.41 -2.58 -14.79
N PHE A 167 -32.51 -1.68 -14.39
CA PHE A 167 -32.70 -0.24 -14.58
C PHE A 167 -32.30 0.25 -15.97
N PHE A 168 -31.38 -0.46 -16.65
CA PHE A 168 -30.89 -0.08 -17.98
C PHE A 168 -31.68 -0.73 -19.13
N GLU A 169 -32.41 -1.82 -18.87
CA GLU A 169 -33.15 -2.54 -19.92
C GLU A 169 -34.57 -1.99 -20.17
N LYS A 170 -35.07 -1.10 -19.30
CA LYS A 170 -36.46 -0.59 -19.36
C LYS A 170 -36.62 0.76 -20.05
N LYS A 171 -35.58 1.24 -20.76
CA LYS A 171 -35.57 2.57 -21.39
C LYS A 171 -35.48 2.53 -22.92
N ASP A 172 -35.69 1.38 -23.54
CA ASP A 172 -35.70 1.21 -25.00
C ASP A 172 -37.05 0.70 -25.55
N GLU A 173 -38.16 0.96 -24.87
CA GLU A 173 -39.51 0.80 -25.45
C GLU A 173 -40.39 2.03 -25.16
N GLU A 174 -40.25 3.07 -25.99
CA GLU A 174 -41.37 3.85 -26.55
C GLU A 174 -40.92 4.72 -27.74
#